data_AF-A0A399J6Q7-F1
#
_entry.id   AF-A0A399J6Q7-F1
#
_cell.length_a   1.000
_cell.length_b   1.000
_cell.length_c   1.000
_cell.angle_alpha   90.00
_cell.angle_beta   90.00
_cell.angle_gamma   90.00
#
_symmetry.space_group_name_H-M   'P 1'
#
loop_
_entity.id
_entity.type
_entity.pdbx_description
1 polymer ?
#
loop_
_entity_poly.entity_id
_entity_poly.type
_entity_poly.pdbx_seq_one_letter_code
_entity_poly.pdbx_strand_id
1 'polypeptide(L)'
;MVAAVLSVTPSLLPRPASLQGVLAALAFGVGYLVGVLVWGAVRAALLRRFTLPRPGRNSWIAYALVWLVAVIALPSLALHWQNEIRQLVSMEPLNGLSVGAFLGTFILHTLLFLLIGKGVRGLYRRFARRLRAPLAGLLTAGAVAAGLALVVAGALAGVDRIFYASNHGPEEGVTEPASTYRSAGEGSAIAWDTLGRHGTAFIGGGPSAAKITEITGQPAKEPIRVYAGLESARPTQARADLVVKELERTGAFQRKVLMVATTTGSGRLEAQTVDSLEYLLGGDTAIASMQYA
;
A
#
# COMPACT_ATOMS: atom_id res chain seq x y z
N MET A 1 -11.09 -11.39 -20.26
CA MET A 1 -12.30 -11.87 -19.55
C MET A 1 -11.90 -12.67 -18.31
N VAL A 2 -11.22 -13.82 -18.44
CA VAL A 2 -10.81 -14.67 -17.29
C VAL A 2 -10.05 -13.89 -16.20
N ALA A 3 -9.05 -13.07 -16.55
CA ALA A 3 -8.32 -12.27 -15.56
C ALA A 3 -9.20 -11.25 -14.81
N ALA A 4 -10.20 -10.65 -15.48
CA ALA A 4 -11.13 -9.72 -14.85
C ALA A 4 -12.11 -10.45 -13.91
N VAL A 5 -12.49 -11.68 -14.25
CA VAL A 5 -13.28 -12.57 -13.37
C VAL A 5 -12.50 -12.92 -12.11
N LEU A 6 -11.20 -13.23 -12.25
CA LEU A 6 -10.31 -13.50 -11.12
C LEU A 6 -10.05 -12.26 -10.26
N SER A 7 -10.10 -11.05 -10.81
CA SER A 7 -9.97 -9.81 -10.01
C SER A 7 -11.19 -9.52 -9.14
N VAL A 8 -12.32 -10.18 -9.40
CA VAL A 8 -13.57 -10.01 -8.68
C VAL A 8 -13.71 -11.02 -7.53
N THR A 9 -12.80 -11.99 -7.40
CA THR A 9 -12.83 -12.95 -6.29
C THR A 9 -12.75 -12.26 -4.93
N PRO A 10 -13.47 -12.76 -3.91
CA PRO A 10 -13.67 -12.08 -2.65
C PRO A 10 -12.34 -11.76 -1.94
N SER A 11 -12.20 -10.52 -1.47
CA SER A 11 -11.09 -10.09 -0.63
C SER A 11 -11.60 -9.76 0.76
N LEU A 12 -10.88 -10.17 1.81
CA LEU A 12 -11.27 -9.99 3.21
C LEU A 12 -11.43 -8.52 3.67
N LEU A 13 -10.95 -7.56 2.88
CA LEU A 13 -11.09 -6.13 3.17
C LEU A 13 -12.18 -5.48 2.31
N PRO A 14 -13.13 -4.73 2.91
CA PRO A 14 -14.10 -3.92 2.16
C PRO A 14 -13.37 -2.90 1.28
N ARG A 15 -13.51 -3.01 -0.04
CA ARG A 15 -12.90 -2.05 -0.97
C ARG A 15 -13.91 -0.97 -1.38
N PRO A 16 -13.49 0.28 -1.58
CA PRO A 16 -14.33 1.27 -2.23
C PRO A 16 -14.58 0.83 -3.68
N ALA A 17 -15.80 1.05 -4.18
CA ALA A 17 -16.23 0.56 -5.49
C ALA A 17 -15.40 1.13 -6.65
N SER A 18 -14.88 2.35 -6.50
CA SER A 18 -13.95 3.00 -7.43
C SER A 18 -12.63 2.23 -7.57
N LEU A 19 -12.04 1.78 -6.46
CA LEU A 19 -10.81 1.00 -6.47
C LEU A 19 -11.01 -0.36 -7.16
N GLN A 20 -12.17 -0.99 -6.94
CA GLN A 20 -12.52 -2.24 -7.61
C GLN A 20 -12.60 -2.07 -9.13
N GLY A 21 -13.13 -0.95 -9.62
CA GLY A 21 -13.18 -0.65 -11.06
C GLY A 21 -11.80 -0.48 -11.68
N VAL A 22 -10.86 0.17 -10.98
CA VAL A 22 -9.46 0.30 -11.41
C VAL A 22 -8.79 -1.08 -11.54
N LEU A 23 -8.93 -1.93 -10.53
CA LEU A 23 -8.34 -3.27 -10.52
C LEU A 23 -8.92 -4.17 -11.61
N ALA A 24 -10.24 -4.12 -11.81
CA ALA A 24 -10.90 -4.82 -12.90
C ALA A 24 -10.39 -4.36 -14.27
N ALA A 25 -10.17 -3.06 -14.46
CA ALA A 25 -9.62 -2.51 -15.70
C ALA A 25 -8.17 -2.94 -15.93
N LEU A 26 -7.35 -3.00 -14.87
CA LEU A 26 -5.97 -3.48 -14.95
C LEU A 26 -5.93 -4.95 -15.35
N ALA A 27 -6.73 -5.80 -14.68
CA ALA A 27 -6.82 -7.21 -14.99
C ALA A 27 -7.36 -7.46 -16.41
N PHE A 28 -8.33 -6.64 -16.86
CA PHE A 28 -8.79 -6.63 -18.24
C PHE A 28 -7.67 -6.26 -19.21
N GLY A 29 -6.91 -5.20 -18.93
CA GLY A 29 -5.79 -4.74 -19.76
C GLY A 29 -4.69 -5.79 -19.93
N VAL A 30 -4.28 -6.45 -18.82
CA VAL A 30 -3.32 -7.56 -18.85
C VAL A 30 -3.87 -8.73 -19.67
N GLY A 31 -5.13 -9.12 -19.42
CA GLY A 31 -5.76 -10.20 -20.17
C GLY A 31 -5.91 -9.89 -21.66
N TYR A 32 -6.19 -8.63 -22.01
CA TYR A 32 -6.23 -8.16 -23.39
C TYR A 32 -4.86 -8.25 -24.06
N LEU A 33 -3.80 -7.79 -23.39
CA LEU A 33 -2.43 -7.86 -23.90
C LEU A 33 -2.00 -9.31 -24.17
N VAL A 34 -2.20 -10.19 -23.19
CA VAL A 34 -1.92 -11.63 -23.33
C VAL A 34 -2.73 -12.22 -24.50
N GLY A 35 -4.02 -11.90 -24.58
CA GLY A 35 -4.88 -12.35 -25.68
C GLY A 35 -4.38 -11.90 -27.06
N VAL A 36 -3.91 -10.66 -27.18
CA VAL A 36 -3.32 -10.14 -28.43
C VAL A 36 -2.02 -10.86 -28.78
N LEU A 37 -1.15 -11.14 -27.81
CA LEU A 37 0.11 -11.85 -28.03
C LEU A 37 -0.12 -13.31 -28.44
N VAL A 38 -1.01 -14.01 -27.73
CA VAL A 38 -1.41 -15.39 -28.05
C VAL A 38 -2.04 -15.45 -29.43
N TRP A 39 -3.00 -14.56 -29.74
CA TRP A 39 -3.60 -14.48 -31.07
C TRP A 39 -2.56 -14.18 -32.15
N GLY A 40 -1.61 -13.29 -31.88
CA GLY A 40 -0.49 -13.00 -32.78
C GLY A 40 0.37 -14.22 -33.08
N ALA A 41 0.73 -14.99 -32.04
CA ALA A 41 1.52 -16.22 -32.17
C ALA A 41 0.75 -17.31 -32.92
N VAL A 42 -0.52 -17.55 -32.55
CA VAL A 42 -1.41 -18.52 -33.21
C VAL A 42 -1.60 -18.15 -34.68
N ARG A 43 -1.86 -16.87 -34.98
CA ARG A 43 -2.00 -16.38 -36.35
C ARG A 43 -0.69 -16.54 -37.15
N ALA A 44 0.46 -16.27 -36.55
CA ALA A 44 1.76 -16.46 -37.20
C ALA A 44 2.06 -17.94 -37.48
N ALA A 45 1.64 -18.85 -36.60
CA ALA A 45 1.79 -20.30 -36.78
C ALA A 45 0.80 -20.87 -37.81
N LEU A 46 -0.48 -20.47 -37.73
CA LEU A 46 -1.55 -20.98 -38.59
C LEU A 46 -1.50 -20.39 -40.01
N LEU A 47 -1.22 -19.10 -40.19
CA LEU A 47 -1.14 -18.48 -41.53
C LEU A 47 0.07 -18.95 -42.34
N ARG A 48 1.03 -19.65 -41.72
CA ARG A 48 2.08 -20.37 -42.45
C ARG A 48 1.59 -21.66 -43.11
N ARG A 49 0.44 -22.19 -42.69
CA ARG A 49 -0.08 -23.50 -43.12
C ARG A 49 -1.53 -23.47 -43.65
N PHE A 50 -2.34 -22.49 -43.27
CA PHE A 50 -3.77 -22.43 -43.58
C PHE A 50 -4.27 -20.99 -43.78
N THR A 51 -5.18 -20.78 -44.74
CA THR A 51 -5.93 -19.52 -44.87
C THR A 51 -7.08 -19.50 -43.87
N LEU A 52 -7.02 -18.61 -42.88
CA LEU A 52 -8.08 -18.44 -41.90
C LEU A 52 -9.30 -17.73 -42.52
N PRO A 53 -10.52 -18.27 -42.39
CA PRO A 53 -11.73 -17.59 -42.84
C PRO A 53 -11.95 -16.29 -42.07
N ARG A 54 -12.47 -15.26 -42.76
CA ARG A 54 -12.83 -14.00 -42.10
C ARG A 54 -14.03 -14.22 -41.18
N PRO A 55 -14.03 -13.68 -39.95
CA PRO A 55 -15.17 -13.82 -39.06
C PRO A 55 -16.41 -13.18 -39.70
N GLY A 56 -17.46 -13.98 -39.87
CA GLY A 56 -18.74 -13.52 -40.40
C GLY A 56 -19.54 -12.73 -39.38
N ARG A 57 -20.69 -12.16 -39.81
CA ARG A 57 -21.60 -11.38 -38.95
C ARG A 57 -21.99 -12.11 -37.67
N ASN A 58 -22.24 -13.42 -37.74
CA ASN A 58 -22.65 -14.23 -36.59
C ASN A 58 -21.55 -14.34 -35.52
N SER A 59 -20.26 -14.35 -35.92
CA SER A 59 -19.14 -14.35 -34.97
C SER A 59 -19.06 -13.05 -34.18
N TRP A 60 -19.37 -11.92 -34.82
CA TRP A 60 -19.43 -10.61 -34.17
C TRP A 60 -20.63 -10.48 -33.24
N ILE A 61 -21.79 -11.01 -33.63
CA ILE A 61 -22.98 -11.05 -32.77
C ILE A 61 -22.70 -11.91 -31.54
N ALA A 62 -22.13 -13.11 -31.71
CA ALA A 62 -21.77 -13.98 -30.60
C ALA A 62 -20.76 -13.32 -29.65
N TYR A 63 -19.75 -12.64 -30.21
CA TYR A 63 -18.78 -11.87 -29.42
C TYR A 63 -19.43 -10.74 -28.61
N ALA A 64 -20.34 -9.98 -29.23
CA ALA A 64 -21.08 -8.92 -28.56
C ALA A 64 -21.98 -9.47 -27.45
N LEU A 65 -22.64 -10.61 -27.68
CA LEU A 65 -23.49 -11.25 -26.68
C LEU A 65 -22.69 -11.74 -25.47
N VAL A 66 -21.55 -12.39 -25.69
CA VAL A 66 -20.64 -12.81 -24.60
C VAL A 66 -20.18 -11.61 -23.78
N TRP A 67 -19.85 -10.50 -24.43
CA TRP A 67 -19.48 -9.27 -23.75
C TRP A 67 -20.61 -8.64 -22.95
N LEU A 68 -21.82 -8.61 -23.52
CA LEU A 68 -23.01 -8.10 -22.84
C LEU A 68 -23.29 -8.89 -21.56
N VAL A 69 -23.26 -10.22 -21.64
CA VAL A 69 -23.42 -11.11 -20.48
C VAL A 69 -22.34 -10.83 -19.44
N ALA A 70 -21.07 -10.70 -19.85
CA ALA A 70 -19.98 -10.42 -18.92
C ALA A 70 -20.10 -9.06 -18.22
N VAL A 71 -20.57 -8.01 -18.93
CA VAL A 71 -20.76 -6.67 -18.37
C VAL A 71 -21.90 -6.64 -17.35
N ILE A 72 -22.91 -7.51 -17.48
CA ILE A 72 -24.03 -7.57 -16.55
C ILE A 72 -23.71 -8.51 -15.37
N ALA A 73 -23.18 -9.70 -15.65
CA ALA A 73 -22.97 -10.75 -14.65
C ALA A 73 -21.82 -10.44 -13.68
N LEU A 74 -20.68 -9.95 -14.18
CA LEU A 74 -19.48 -9.75 -13.34
C LEU A 74 -19.66 -8.68 -12.26
N PRO A 75 -20.24 -7.50 -12.54
CA PRO A 75 -20.48 -6.51 -11.50
C PRO A 75 -21.52 -7.00 -10.49
N SER A 76 -22.55 -7.71 -10.96
CA SER A 76 -23.60 -8.26 -10.08
C SER A 76 -23.03 -9.27 -9.07
N LEU A 77 -22.16 -10.16 -9.54
CA LEU A 77 -21.45 -11.13 -8.69
C LEU A 77 -20.47 -10.42 -7.73
N ALA A 78 -19.74 -9.41 -8.22
CA ALA A 78 -18.85 -8.61 -7.39
C ALA A 78 -19.57 -7.93 -6.23
N LEU A 79 -20.71 -7.29 -6.52
CA LEU A 79 -21.52 -6.58 -5.53
C LEU A 79 -22.12 -7.54 -4.50
N HIS A 80 -22.58 -8.70 -4.95
CA HIS A 80 -23.12 -9.72 -4.07
C HIS A 80 -22.07 -10.18 -3.03
N TRP A 81 -20.87 -10.58 -3.49
CA TRP A 81 -19.79 -10.99 -2.59
C TRP A 81 -19.29 -9.84 -1.70
N GLN A 82 -19.24 -8.61 -2.20
CA GLN A 82 -18.84 -7.47 -1.36
C GLN A 82 -19.87 -7.13 -0.29
N ASN A 83 -21.16 -7.25 -0.59
CA ASN A 83 -22.22 -7.00 0.38
C ASN A 83 -22.26 -8.07 1.47
N GLU A 84 -21.96 -9.33 1.12
CA GLU A 84 -21.83 -10.42 2.09
C GLU A 84 -20.72 -10.13 3.11
N ILE A 85 -19.53 -9.71 2.65
CA ILE A 85 -18.42 -9.33 3.54
C ILE A 85 -18.77 -8.10 4.37
N ARG A 86 -19.39 -7.07 3.77
CA ARG A 86 -19.81 -5.86 4.49
C ARG A 86 -20.82 -6.15 5.59
N GLN A 87 -21.76 -7.06 5.36
CA GLN A 87 -22.71 -7.51 6.38
C GLN A 87 -22.00 -8.23 7.53
N LEU A 88 -21.00 -9.08 7.24
CA LEU A 88 -20.22 -9.77 8.27
C LEU A 88 -19.40 -8.83 9.15
N VAL A 89 -19.01 -7.66 8.64
CA VAL A 89 -18.29 -6.62 9.41
C VAL A 89 -19.18 -5.45 9.85
N SER A 90 -20.50 -5.62 9.82
CA SER A 90 -21.49 -4.60 10.21
C SER A 90 -21.36 -3.24 9.49
N MET A 91 -20.95 -3.28 8.22
CA MET A 91 -20.87 -2.11 7.34
C MET A 91 -22.10 -1.99 6.41
N GLU A 92 -22.39 -0.75 6.01
CA GLU A 92 -23.48 -0.46 5.09
C GLU A 92 -23.25 -1.13 3.71
N PRO A 93 -24.27 -1.80 3.14
CA PRO A 93 -24.17 -2.44 1.84
C PRO A 93 -23.93 -1.41 0.73
N LEU A 94 -23.25 -1.84 -0.33
CA LEU A 94 -23.07 -1.06 -1.54
C LEU A 94 -24.42 -0.83 -2.23
N ASN A 95 -24.68 0.42 -2.59
CA ASN A 95 -25.88 0.89 -3.26
C ASN A 95 -25.68 1.06 -4.79
N GLY A 96 -26.74 1.44 -5.52
CA GLY A 96 -26.67 1.68 -6.99
C GLY A 96 -25.62 2.71 -7.42
N LEU A 97 -25.36 3.73 -6.59
CA LEU A 97 -24.28 4.73 -6.83
C LEU A 97 -22.90 4.08 -6.83
N SER A 98 -22.69 3.06 -6.00
CA SER A 98 -21.44 2.29 -5.95
C SER A 98 -21.22 1.50 -7.24
N VAL A 99 -22.28 0.99 -7.86
CA VAL A 99 -22.22 0.33 -9.18
C VAL A 99 -21.82 1.32 -10.26
N GLY A 100 -22.39 2.53 -10.24
CA GLY A 100 -22.02 3.62 -11.14
C GLY A 100 -20.55 4.02 -10.99
N ALA A 101 -20.05 4.15 -9.75
CA ALA A 101 -18.64 4.43 -9.48
C ALA A 101 -17.71 3.32 -9.97
N PHE A 102 -18.08 2.06 -9.77
CA PHE A 102 -17.34 0.90 -10.30
C PHE A 102 -17.28 0.92 -11.83
N LEU A 103 -18.43 1.05 -12.52
CA LEU A 103 -18.49 1.07 -13.98
C LEU A 103 -17.76 2.28 -14.56
N GLY A 104 -17.96 3.47 -13.97
CA GLY A 104 -17.33 4.70 -14.42
C GLY A 104 -15.81 4.62 -14.33
N THR A 105 -15.28 4.15 -13.19
CA THR A 105 -13.82 3.96 -13.02
C THR A 105 -13.27 2.85 -13.90
N PHE A 106 -14.00 1.73 -14.06
CA PHE A 106 -13.62 0.64 -14.97
C PHE A 106 -13.51 1.11 -16.42
N ILE A 107 -14.52 1.82 -16.93
CA ILE A 107 -14.56 2.34 -18.31
C ILE A 107 -13.43 3.35 -18.51
N LEU A 108 -13.29 4.32 -17.58
CA LEU A 108 -12.26 5.36 -17.66
C LEU A 108 -10.86 4.75 -17.77
N HIS A 109 -10.51 3.81 -16.88
CA HIS A 109 -9.18 3.20 -16.86
C HIS A 109 -8.97 2.25 -18.03
N THR A 110 -10.01 1.53 -18.46
CA THR A 110 -9.94 0.70 -19.68
C THR A 110 -9.65 1.56 -20.91
N LEU A 111 -10.35 2.69 -21.07
CA LEU A 111 -10.09 3.64 -22.16
C LEU A 111 -8.68 4.21 -22.07
N LEU A 112 -8.21 4.57 -20.87
CA LEU A 112 -6.86 5.03 -20.64
C LEU A 112 -5.81 3.99 -21.08
N PHE A 113 -5.95 2.72 -20.67
CA PHE A 113 -5.03 1.66 -21.07
C PHE A 113 -5.04 1.41 -22.59
N LEU A 114 -6.21 1.48 -23.23
CA LEU A 114 -6.32 1.38 -24.68
C LEU A 114 -5.64 2.57 -25.39
N LEU A 115 -5.77 3.78 -24.86
CA LEU A 115 -5.08 4.97 -25.38
C LEU A 115 -3.57 4.87 -25.21
N ILE A 116 -3.09 4.41 -24.06
CA ILE A 116 -1.66 4.14 -23.83
C ILE A 116 -1.16 3.11 -24.84
N GLY A 117 -1.87 1.99 -25.03
CA GLY A 117 -1.52 0.97 -26.01
C GLY A 117 -1.49 1.51 -27.45
N LYS A 118 -2.46 2.36 -27.82
CA LYS A 118 -2.45 3.06 -29.12
C LYS A 118 -1.28 4.02 -29.26
N GLY A 119 -0.93 4.73 -28.18
CA GLY A 119 0.23 5.63 -28.10
C GLY A 119 1.54 4.88 -28.32
N VAL A 120 1.77 3.77 -27.60
CA VAL A 120 2.94 2.89 -27.76
C VAL A 120 3.02 2.36 -29.20
N ARG A 121 1.90 1.90 -29.77
CA ARG A 121 1.85 1.44 -31.17
C ARG A 121 2.11 2.59 -32.16
N GLY A 122 1.68 3.80 -31.84
CA GLY A 122 1.95 5.01 -32.63
C GLY A 122 3.43 5.37 -32.62
N LEU A 123 4.06 5.31 -31.45
CA LEU A 123 5.49 5.54 -31.25
C LEU A 123 6.33 4.51 -32.00
N TYR A 124 6.01 3.22 -31.85
CA TYR A 124 6.63 2.14 -32.62
C TYR A 124 6.54 2.39 -34.13
N ARG A 125 5.34 2.73 -34.64
CA ARG A 125 5.15 3.04 -36.07
C ARG A 125 5.92 4.28 -36.52
N ARG A 126 6.19 5.24 -35.64
CA ARG A 126 6.98 6.42 -35.96
C ARG A 126 8.47 6.08 -36.07
N PHE A 127 8.99 5.25 -35.17
CA PHE A 127 10.37 4.76 -35.26
C PHE A 127 10.57 3.76 -36.41
N ALA A 128 9.64 2.83 -36.60
CA ALA A 128 9.71 1.83 -37.68
C ALA A 128 9.61 2.45 -39.09
N ARG A 129 9.11 3.69 -39.21
CA ARG A 129 9.15 4.45 -40.47
C ARG A 129 10.54 4.96 -40.85
N ARG A 130 11.46 5.08 -39.88
CA ARG A 130 12.79 5.67 -40.08
C ARG A 130 13.93 4.69 -39.79
N LEU A 131 13.65 3.61 -39.06
CA LEU A 131 14.64 2.69 -38.53
C LEU A 131 14.24 1.24 -38.83
N ARG A 132 15.23 0.34 -38.82
CA ARG A 132 15.00 -1.11 -38.93
C ARG A 132 14.15 -1.59 -37.75
N ALA A 133 13.27 -2.56 -37.99
CA ALA A 133 12.33 -3.11 -37.00
C ALA A 133 12.92 -3.42 -35.60
N PRO A 134 14.09 -4.08 -35.46
CA PRO A 134 14.63 -4.36 -34.12
C PRO A 134 15.03 -3.08 -33.36
N LEU A 135 15.61 -2.10 -34.05
CA LEU A 135 16.01 -0.83 -33.45
C LEU A 135 14.80 0.03 -33.08
N ALA A 136 13.76 0.03 -33.93
CA ALA A 136 12.50 0.68 -33.62
C ALA A 136 11.80 0.06 -32.40
N GLY A 137 11.86 -1.27 -32.26
CA GLY A 137 11.39 -2.00 -31.09
C GLY A 137 12.14 -1.60 -29.81
N LEU A 138 13.48 -1.64 -29.86
CA LEU A 138 14.35 -1.28 -28.73
C LEU A 138 14.11 0.15 -28.24
N LEU A 139 14.05 1.13 -29.15
CA LEU A 139 13.80 2.53 -28.79
C LEU A 139 12.39 2.74 -28.23
N THR A 140 11.38 2.03 -28.76
CA THR A 140 10.03 2.09 -28.21
C THR A 140 10.01 1.52 -26.79
N ALA A 141 10.64 0.37 -26.58
CA ALA A 141 10.72 -0.25 -25.26
C ALA A 141 11.47 0.64 -24.26
N GLY A 142 12.60 1.23 -24.66
CA GLY A 142 13.36 2.18 -23.84
C GLY A 142 12.56 3.43 -23.47
N ALA A 143 11.83 4.01 -24.44
CA ALA A 143 10.97 5.17 -24.18
C ALA A 143 9.81 4.84 -23.22
N VAL A 144 9.20 3.66 -23.36
CA VAL A 144 8.15 3.20 -22.43
C VAL A 144 8.72 2.95 -21.04
N ALA A 145 9.87 2.30 -20.93
CA ALA A 145 10.53 2.04 -19.65
C ALA A 145 10.93 3.34 -18.94
N ALA A 146 11.51 4.31 -19.67
CA ALA A 146 11.84 5.62 -19.12
C ALA A 146 10.60 6.40 -18.67
N GLY A 147 9.53 6.39 -19.47
CA GLY A 147 8.25 7.00 -19.10
C GLY A 147 7.65 6.37 -17.83
N LEU A 148 7.68 5.04 -17.72
CA LEU A 148 7.24 4.34 -16.53
C LEU A 148 8.10 4.68 -15.31
N ALA A 149 9.42 4.71 -15.46
CA ALA A 149 10.33 5.09 -14.38
C ALA A 149 10.07 6.51 -13.86
N LEU A 150 9.79 7.47 -14.75
CA LEU A 150 9.41 8.83 -14.38
C LEU A 150 8.07 8.89 -13.63
N VAL A 151 7.07 8.12 -14.08
CA VAL A 151 5.77 8.03 -13.39
C VAL A 151 5.95 7.43 -12.00
N VAL A 152 6.74 6.36 -11.87
CA VAL A 152 7.02 5.72 -10.57
C VAL A 152 7.78 6.68 -9.65
N ALA A 153 8.83 7.35 -10.15
CA ALA A 153 9.58 8.32 -9.36
C ALA A 153 8.71 9.51 -8.92
N GLY A 154 7.85 10.02 -9.80
CA GLY A 154 6.90 11.09 -9.46
C GLY A 154 5.85 10.63 -8.45
N ALA A 155 5.34 9.41 -8.58
CA ALA A 155 4.40 8.83 -7.62
C ALA A 155 5.03 8.65 -6.25
N LEU A 156 6.26 8.09 -6.17
CA LEU A 156 7.01 7.96 -4.91
C LEU A 156 7.25 9.32 -4.26
N ALA A 157 7.73 10.31 -5.01
CA ALA A 157 7.93 11.66 -4.49
C ALA A 157 6.64 12.33 -4.00
N GLY A 158 5.50 12.03 -4.62
CA GLY A 158 4.18 12.49 -4.18
C GLY A 158 3.73 11.81 -2.88
N VAL A 159 3.93 10.49 -2.81
CA VAL A 159 3.63 9.67 -1.63
C VAL A 159 4.46 10.13 -0.43
N ASP A 160 5.76 10.34 -0.61
CA ASP A 160 6.66 10.84 0.44
C ASP A 160 6.20 12.19 0.99
N ARG A 161 5.73 13.11 0.13
CA ARG A 161 5.18 14.40 0.57
C ARG A 161 3.90 14.25 1.37
N ILE A 162 3.00 13.35 0.99
CA ILE A 162 1.75 13.11 1.70
C ILE A 162 2.04 12.51 3.09
N PHE A 163 2.93 11.51 3.17
CA PHE A 163 3.33 10.93 4.44
C PHE A 163 4.06 11.93 5.33
N TYR A 164 4.95 12.75 4.76
CA TYR A 164 5.63 13.82 5.49
C TYR A 164 4.64 14.86 6.05
N ALA A 165 3.65 15.27 5.25
CA ALA A 165 2.59 16.17 5.70
C ALA A 165 1.68 15.53 6.77
N SER A 166 1.39 14.22 6.66
CA SER A 166 0.58 13.50 7.63
C SER A 166 1.32 13.20 8.94
N ASN A 167 2.66 13.17 8.91
CA ASN A 167 3.49 12.94 10.10
C ASN A 167 3.76 14.23 10.90
N HIS A 168 3.24 15.38 10.44
CA HIS A 168 3.41 16.65 11.14
C HIS A 168 2.61 16.69 12.45
N GLY A 169 3.32 17.11 13.51
CA GLY A 169 2.77 17.47 14.80
C GLY A 169 2.56 16.27 15.73
N PRO A 170 2.52 16.52 17.05
CA PRO A 170 2.13 15.52 18.04
C PRO A 170 0.73 14.96 17.77
N GLU A 171 0.47 13.72 18.17
CA GLU A 171 -0.89 13.19 18.17
C GLU A 171 -1.78 14.01 19.13
N GLU A 172 -2.99 14.36 18.68
CA GLU A 172 -3.91 15.17 19.47
C GLU A 172 -4.25 14.48 20.80
N GLY A 173 -4.11 15.22 21.91
CA GLY A 173 -4.36 14.70 23.25
C GLY A 173 -3.16 14.02 23.91
N VAL A 174 -2.01 13.94 23.23
CA VAL A 174 -0.77 13.40 23.81
C VAL A 174 0.17 14.54 24.20
N THR A 175 0.62 14.55 25.45
CA THR A 175 1.57 15.54 25.97
C THR A 175 2.96 14.96 26.14
N GLU A 176 3.97 15.84 26.12
CA GLU A 176 5.35 15.48 26.37
C GLU A 176 5.49 14.81 27.75
N PRO A 177 6.20 13.67 27.85
CA PRO A 177 6.34 12.95 29.11
C PRO A 177 7.31 13.68 30.04
N ALA A 178 6.87 14.02 31.25
CA ALA A 178 7.76 14.40 32.34
C ALA A 178 8.42 13.15 32.97
N SER A 179 9.22 12.41 32.18
CA SER A 179 9.86 11.17 32.61
C SER A 179 11.30 11.07 32.11
N THR A 180 12.22 10.69 32.99
CA THR A 180 13.61 10.39 32.63
C THR A 180 13.75 9.06 31.88
N TYR A 181 12.72 8.19 31.92
CA TYR A 181 12.72 6.85 31.31
C TYR A 181 12.23 6.82 29.85
N ARG A 182 11.86 7.97 29.28
CA ARG A 182 11.31 8.05 27.93
C ARG A 182 12.10 9.03 27.08
N SER A 183 12.18 8.78 25.77
CA SER A 183 12.73 9.76 24.82
C SER A 183 11.89 11.04 24.79
N ALA A 184 12.50 12.17 24.46
CA ALA A 184 11.90 13.50 24.59
C ALA A 184 11.38 13.86 26.00
N GLY A 185 11.77 13.10 27.03
CA GLY A 185 11.64 13.51 28.41
C GLY A 185 12.91 14.19 28.93
N GLU A 186 12.97 14.41 30.23
CA GLU A 186 14.06 15.14 30.89
C GLU A 186 15.43 14.52 30.58
N GLY A 187 16.34 15.35 30.04
CA GLY A 187 17.70 14.96 29.66
C GLY A 187 17.83 14.22 28.32
N SER A 188 16.74 14.03 27.57
CA SER A 188 16.79 13.43 26.25
C SER A 188 17.37 14.37 25.19
N ALA A 189 18.18 13.82 24.28
CA ALA A 189 18.68 14.56 23.11
C ALA A 189 17.66 14.61 21.95
N ILE A 190 16.55 13.88 22.07
CA ILE A 190 15.47 13.84 21.08
C ILE A 190 14.43 14.88 21.49
N ALA A 191 14.15 15.86 20.62
CA ALA A 191 13.10 16.84 20.88
C ALA A 191 11.71 16.27 20.54
N TRP A 192 10.70 16.61 21.34
CA TRP A 192 9.32 16.10 21.23
C TRP A 192 8.70 16.31 19.84
N ASP A 193 8.95 17.46 19.24
CA ASP A 193 8.50 17.83 17.89
C ASP A 193 9.11 16.98 16.78
N THR A 194 10.32 16.44 16.99
CA THR A 194 11.01 15.60 15.99
C THR A 194 10.54 14.15 15.94
N LEU A 195 9.75 13.71 16.92
CA LEU A 195 9.24 12.33 17.01
C LEU A 195 8.19 12.01 15.94
N GLY A 196 7.52 13.03 15.41
CA GLY A 196 6.35 12.90 14.54
C GLY A 196 5.13 12.33 15.27
N ARG A 197 4.00 12.25 14.57
CA ARG A 197 2.71 11.84 15.15
C ARG A 197 2.76 10.51 15.88
N HIS A 198 3.25 9.45 15.23
CA HIS A 198 3.27 8.12 15.84
C HIS A 198 4.34 7.94 16.91
N GLY A 199 5.47 8.65 16.80
CA GLY A 199 6.49 8.67 17.84
C GLY A 199 5.99 9.32 19.12
N THR A 200 5.33 10.47 19.01
CA THR A 200 4.70 11.14 20.16
C THR A 200 3.66 10.26 20.83
N ALA A 201 2.80 9.56 20.06
CA ALA A 201 1.82 8.63 20.60
C ALA A 201 2.44 7.45 21.37
N PHE A 202 3.53 6.88 20.85
CA PHE A 202 4.23 5.78 21.51
C PHE A 202 4.91 6.24 22.81
N ILE A 203 5.57 7.39 22.77
CA ILE A 203 6.34 7.95 23.89
C ILE A 203 5.42 8.54 24.98
N GLY A 204 4.39 9.30 24.61
CA GLY A 204 3.46 9.89 25.57
C GLY A 204 2.35 8.94 26.03
N GLY A 205 2.13 7.83 25.33
CA GLY A 205 1.14 6.80 25.69
C GLY A 205 1.68 5.68 26.58
N GLY A 206 0.91 4.60 26.71
CA GLY A 206 1.31 3.41 27.46
C GLY A 206 1.12 3.48 28.98
N PRO A 207 1.15 2.32 29.66
CA PRO A 207 0.93 2.25 31.09
C PRO A 207 2.11 2.81 31.90
N SER A 208 1.80 3.48 33.01
CA SER A 208 2.77 3.82 34.04
C SER A 208 2.97 2.65 35.01
N ALA A 209 4.02 2.69 35.82
CA ALA A 209 4.23 1.73 36.90
C ALA A 209 2.99 1.59 37.81
N ALA A 210 2.33 2.72 38.10
CA ALA A 210 1.12 2.74 38.91
C ALA A 210 -0.03 1.97 38.23
N LYS A 211 -0.22 2.16 36.91
CA LYS A 211 -1.28 1.47 36.17
C LYS A 211 -1.02 -0.03 36.04
N ILE A 212 0.23 -0.43 35.84
CA ILE A 212 0.63 -1.84 35.83
C ILE A 212 0.38 -2.47 37.20
N THR A 213 0.75 -1.79 38.29
CA THR A 213 0.53 -2.28 39.65
C THR A 213 -0.96 -2.44 39.96
N GLU A 214 -1.78 -1.46 39.57
CA GLU A 214 -3.24 -1.50 39.72
C GLU A 214 -3.87 -2.73 39.05
N ILE A 215 -3.43 -3.05 37.82
CA ILE A 215 -4.00 -4.15 37.03
C ILE A 215 -3.44 -5.52 37.45
N THR A 216 -2.14 -5.60 37.73
CA THR A 216 -1.48 -6.89 38.00
C THR A 216 -1.48 -7.28 39.49
N GLY A 217 -1.69 -6.32 40.39
CA GLY A 217 -1.58 -6.53 41.83
C GLY A 217 -0.15 -6.77 42.33
N GLN A 218 0.86 -6.56 41.48
CA GLN A 218 2.27 -6.75 41.80
C GLN A 218 3.04 -5.42 41.66
N PRO A 219 4.08 -5.17 42.48
CA PRO A 219 4.92 -3.99 42.30
C PRO A 219 5.52 -3.94 40.90
N ALA A 220 5.33 -2.83 40.20
CA ALA A 220 5.84 -2.62 38.84
C ALA A 220 6.91 -1.52 38.78
N LYS A 221 7.77 -1.58 37.76
CA LYS A 221 8.73 -0.52 37.41
C LYS A 221 8.15 0.38 36.32
N GLU A 222 8.64 1.61 36.22
CA GLU A 222 8.24 2.49 35.11
C GLU A 222 8.85 1.97 33.80
N PRO A 223 8.06 1.65 32.76
CA PRO A 223 8.59 1.13 31.51
C PRO A 223 9.48 2.15 30.79
N ILE A 224 10.52 1.65 30.11
CA ILE A 224 11.39 2.48 29.26
C ILE A 224 10.89 2.43 27.82
N ARG A 225 10.70 3.61 27.22
CA ARG A 225 10.29 3.74 25.81
C ARG A 225 11.21 4.69 25.08
N VAL A 226 11.90 4.17 24.07
CA VAL A 226 12.86 4.90 23.26
C VAL A 226 12.40 4.93 21.81
N TYR A 227 12.36 6.12 21.22
CA TYR A 227 11.92 6.32 19.84
C TYR A 227 12.65 7.47 19.17
N ALA A 228 13.10 7.26 17.93
CA ALA A 228 13.60 8.33 17.07
C ALA A 228 12.73 8.48 15.81
N GLY A 229 12.21 9.69 15.60
CA GLY A 229 11.44 10.04 14.41
C GLY A 229 12.33 10.36 13.21
N LEU A 230 11.70 10.58 12.04
CA LEU A 230 12.43 10.90 10.81
C LEU A 230 13.27 12.17 10.91
N GLU A 231 12.84 13.13 11.73
CA GLU A 231 13.49 14.43 11.91
C GLU A 231 14.51 14.46 13.05
N SER A 232 14.50 13.44 13.93
CA SER A 232 15.41 13.40 15.09
C SER A 232 16.89 13.32 14.69
N ALA A 233 17.20 12.64 13.57
CA ALA A 233 18.53 12.68 12.95
C ALA A 233 18.47 12.21 11.48
N ARG A 234 19.50 12.56 10.70
CA ARG A 234 19.77 12.00 9.37
C ARG A 234 21.28 11.76 9.22
N PRO A 235 21.75 10.68 8.55
CA PRO A 235 21.01 9.60 7.88
C PRO A 235 20.46 8.54 8.86
N THR A 236 19.87 7.45 8.36
CA THR A 236 19.30 6.36 9.20
C THR A 236 20.29 5.82 10.25
N GLN A 237 21.58 5.72 9.92
CA GLN A 237 22.60 5.31 10.89
C GLN A 237 22.68 6.26 12.10
N ALA A 238 22.65 7.58 11.87
CA ALA A 238 22.67 8.55 12.96
C ALA A 238 21.41 8.48 13.84
N ARG A 239 20.26 8.10 13.28
CA ARG A 239 19.04 7.81 14.09
C ARG A 239 19.20 6.57 14.95
N ALA A 240 19.77 5.50 14.40
CA ALA A 240 20.04 4.30 15.17
C ALA A 240 21.02 4.59 16.32
N ASP A 241 22.09 5.34 16.04
CA ASP A 241 23.05 5.76 17.07
C ASP A 241 22.38 6.62 18.16
N LEU A 242 21.41 7.47 17.79
CA LEU A 242 20.63 8.28 18.73
C LEU A 242 19.72 7.41 19.61
N VAL A 243 19.07 6.39 19.05
CA VAL A 243 18.29 5.39 19.81
C VAL A 243 19.19 4.65 20.80
N VAL A 244 20.37 4.22 20.39
CA VAL A 244 21.32 3.53 21.28
C VAL A 244 21.74 4.45 22.44
N LYS A 245 22.05 5.72 22.17
CA LYS A 245 22.36 6.70 23.23
C LYS A 245 21.21 6.90 24.21
N GLU A 246 19.97 6.91 23.73
CA GLU A 246 18.79 6.99 24.59
C GLU A 246 18.59 5.72 25.42
N LEU A 247 18.88 4.53 24.87
CA LEU A 247 18.87 3.28 25.63
C LEU A 247 19.92 3.29 26.75
N GLU A 248 21.12 3.81 26.48
CA GLU A 248 22.15 3.99 27.51
C GLU A 248 21.69 4.97 28.59
N ARG A 249 21.18 6.15 28.20
CA ARG A 249 20.72 7.21 29.11
C ARG A 249 19.62 6.73 30.05
N THR A 250 18.64 6.00 29.53
CA THR A 250 17.47 5.52 30.27
C THR A 250 17.77 4.29 31.14
N GLY A 251 18.94 3.69 30.99
CA GLY A 251 19.28 2.44 31.67
C GLY A 251 18.52 1.23 31.12
N ALA A 252 18.20 1.25 29.82
CA ALA A 252 17.43 0.20 29.16
C ALA A 252 18.10 -1.19 29.28
N PHE A 253 19.42 -1.24 29.26
CA PHE A 253 20.20 -2.49 29.35
C PHE A 253 20.15 -3.14 30.74
N GLN A 254 19.65 -2.44 31.77
CA GLN A 254 19.43 -3.02 33.10
C GLN A 254 18.02 -3.61 33.27
N ARG A 255 17.16 -3.49 32.25
CA ARG A 255 15.83 -4.09 32.28
C ARG A 255 15.88 -5.57 31.97
N LYS A 256 14.90 -6.30 32.50
CA LYS A 256 14.79 -7.75 32.29
C LYS A 256 14.63 -8.11 30.81
N VAL A 257 13.92 -7.28 30.05
CA VAL A 257 13.71 -7.47 28.60
C VAL A 257 13.90 -6.15 27.86
N LEU A 258 14.73 -6.18 26.83
CA LEU A 258 14.85 -5.14 25.81
C LEU A 258 14.20 -5.64 24.51
N MET A 259 13.13 -5.00 24.08
CA MET A 259 12.46 -5.26 22.81
C MET A 259 12.89 -4.23 21.77
N VAL A 260 13.41 -4.71 20.64
CA VAL A 260 13.60 -3.88 19.45
C VAL A 260 12.38 -4.07 18.56
N ALA A 261 11.56 -3.05 18.46
CA ALA A 261 10.32 -3.07 17.69
C ALA A 261 10.53 -2.40 16.33
N THR A 262 9.95 -2.99 15.29
CA THR A 262 9.92 -2.38 13.95
C THR A 262 8.58 -1.67 13.75
N THR A 263 8.61 -0.50 13.12
CA THR A 263 7.41 0.27 12.84
C THR A 263 6.80 -0.07 11.48
N THR A 264 5.54 0.29 11.29
CA THR A 264 4.98 0.42 9.94
C THR A 264 5.72 1.49 9.14
N GLY A 265 5.47 1.57 7.83
CA GLY A 265 6.02 2.64 6.97
C GLY A 265 5.58 4.06 7.35
N SER A 266 4.59 4.22 8.25
CA SER A 266 4.26 5.53 8.83
C SER A 266 5.00 5.80 10.16
N GLY A 267 5.68 4.81 10.72
CA GLY A 267 6.29 4.91 12.06
C GLY A 267 5.40 4.42 13.21
N ARG A 268 4.27 3.77 12.93
CA ARG A 268 3.34 3.30 13.96
C ARG A 268 3.82 2.00 14.62
N LEU A 269 3.64 1.92 15.93
CA LEU A 269 3.69 0.71 16.74
C LEU A 269 2.27 0.38 17.23
N GLU A 270 1.92 -0.90 17.26
CA GLU A 270 0.62 -1.32 17.76
C GLU A 270 0.63 -1.34 19.30
N ALA A 271 -0.09 -0.39 19.93
CA ALA A 271 -0.07 -0.17 21.37
C ALA A 271 -0.38 -1.45 22.16
N GLN A 272 -1.37 -2.23 21.72
CA GLN A 272 -1.78 -3.48 22.35
C GLN A 272 -0.63 -4.49 22.40
N THR A 273 0.29 -4.47 21.41
CA THR A 273 1.44 -5.37 21.39
C THR A 273 2.51 -4.93 22.38
N VAL A 274 2.85 -3.65 22.39
CA VAL A 274 3.89 -3.10 23.29
C VAL A 274 3.42 -3.03 24.74
N ASP A 275 2.19 -2.57 24.99
CA ASP A 275 1.62 -2.44 26.33
C ASP A 275 1.44 -3.82 27.00
N SER A 276 1.00 -4.84 26.25
CA SER A 276 0.85 -6.20 26.81
C SER A 276 2.17 -6.74 27.36
N LEU A 277 3.29 -6.47 26.67
CA LEU A 277 4.61 -6.89 27.14
C LEU A 277 4.96 -6.23 28.48
N GLU A 278 4.66 -4.94 28.62
CA GLU A 278 4.91 -4.19 29.85
C GLU A 278 4.06 -4.72 31.01
N TYR A 279 2.77 -5.03 30.78
CA TYR A 279 1.93 -5.67 31.80
C TYR A 279 2.44 -7.07 32.19
N LEU A 280 2.81 -7.91 31.22
CA LEU A 280 3.27 -9.28 31.47
C LEU A 280 4.58 -9.33 32.28
N LEU A 281 5.42 -8.30 32.18
CA LEU A 281 6.73 -8.24 32.81
C LEU A 281 6.82 -7.24 33.97
N GLY A 282 5.68 -6.71 34.43
CA GLY A 282 5.63 -5.77 35.55
C GLY A 282 6.39 -4.46 35.27
N GLY A 283 6.42 -4.02 34.02
CA GLY A 283 7.13 -2.83 33.57
C GLY A 283 8.67 -2.93 33.62
N ASP A 284 9.24 -4.12 33.90
CA ASP A 284 10.69 -4.35 33.81
C ASP A 284 11.14 -4.57 32.36
N THR A 285 10.82 -3.59 31.53
CA THR A 285 10.98 -3.62 30.08
C THR A 285 11.60 -2.33 29.57
N ALA A 286 12.33 -2.46 28.47
CA ALA A 286 12.69 -1.36 27.60
C ALA A 286 12.25 -1.69 26.17
N ILE A 287 11.61 -0.74 25.50
CA ILE A 287 11.16 -0.89 24.12
C ILE A 287 11.81 0.21 23.28
N ALA A 288 12.56 -0.21 22.26
CA ALA A 288 13.28 0.69 21.37
C ALA A 288 12.73 0.58 19.94
N SER A 289 12.59 1.73 19.28
CA SER A 289 12.13 1.78 17.89
C SER A 289 12.63 3.04 17.17
N MET A 290 12.53 3.06 15.84
CA MET A 290 12.79 4.24 15.02
C MET A 290 11.97 4.23 13.73
N GLN A 291 11.68 5.42 13.20
CA GLN A 291 11.22 5.57 11.82
C GLN A 291 12.38 5.34 10.84
N TYR A 292 12.17 4.46 9.85
CA TYR A 292 13.17 4.13 8.84
C TYR A 292 12.80 4.60 7.42
N ALA A 293 11.53 4.87 7.15
CA ALA A 293 10.98 5.32 5.87
C ALA A 293 10.01 6.48 6.11
#